data_AF-A0A1A7KHI8-F1
#
_entry.id   AF-A0A1A7KHI8-F1
#
_cell.length_a   1.000
_cell.length_b   1.000
_cell.length_c   1.000
_cell.angle_alpha   90.00
_cell.angle_beta   90.00
_cell.angle_gamma   90.00
#
_symmetry.space_group_name_H-M   'P 1'
#
loop_
_entity.id
_entity.type
_entity.pdbx_description
1 polymer ?
#
loop_
_entity_poly.entity_id
_entity_poly.type
_entity_poly.pdbx_seq_one_letter_code
_entity_poly.pdbx_strand_id
1 'polypeptide(L)'
;MKKLLYLNIILIILILVASVVGFYAYNFPMSFDFIYHFKDYGMQYYLIILLIIALLASLITFVKIKKYNFKSRFLCVFLILNCLFLGFIVFEGSSEYMKRRKAFTLLENEYIQQAKKDIENDSLTYKFAGGFIEAAYNEKTENKIDSIYKNYGVTYFNTGCIVDFMDIEAQKKYQETVKPYLIKRNGKNWELKMKSEIEKIKN
;
A
#
# COMPACT_ATOMS: atom_id res chain seq x y z
N MET A 1 -2.45 -35.46 23.14
CA MET A 1 -3.50 -35.22 22.13
C MET A 1 -4.09 -33.79 22.20
N LYS A 2 -4.63 -33.33 23.34
CA LYS A 2 -5.15 -31.95 23.49
C LYS A 2 -4.14 -30.87 23.07
N LYS A 3 -2.87 -31.01 23.49
CA LYS A 3 -1.76 -30.11 23.10
C LYS A 3 -1.59 -29.99 21.57
N LEU A 4 -1.59 -31.12 20.84
CA LEU A 4 -1.46 -31.12 19.37
C LEU A 4 -2.66 -30.47 18.68
N LEU A 5 -3.87 -30.67 19.22
CA LEU A 5 -5.07 -30.01 18.71
C LEU A 5 -4.96 -28.49 18.86
N TYR A 6 -4.59 -28.00 20.05
CA TYR A 6 -4.41 -26.56 20.28
C TYR A 6 -3.33 -25.95 19.37
N LEU A 7 -2.21 -26.65 19.17
CA LEU A 7 -1.16 -26.18 18.26
C LEU A 7 -1.66 -26.03 16.82
N ASN A 8 -2.47 -26.97 16.32
CA ASN A 8 -3.06 -26.86 14.98
C ASN A 8 -4.04 -25.70 14.88
N ILE A 9 -4.88 -25.47 15.91
CA ILE A 9 -5.81 -24.32 15.94
C ILE A 9 -5.04 -23.00 15.90
N ILE A 10 -4.03 -22.86 16.76
CA ILE A 10 -3.16 -21.66 16.79
C ILE A 10 -2.50 -21.46 15.43
N LEU A 11 -1.99 -22.53 14.83
CA LEU A 11 -1.31 -22.46 13.53
C LEU A 11 -2.25 -22.03 12.40
N ILE A 12 -3.50 -22.50 12.38
CA ILE A 12 -4.50 -22.03 11.41
C ILE A 12 -4.77 -20.54 11.59
N ILE A 13 -4.93 -20.07 12.83
CA ILE A 13 -5.11 -18.63 13.11
C ILE A 13 -3.91 -17.84 12.59
N LEU A 14 -2.68 -18.32 12.83
CA LEU A 14 -1.47 -17.68 12.32
C LEU A 14 -1.42 -17.64 10.79
N ILE A 15 -1.87 -18.69 10.10
CA ILE A 15 -1.97 -18.70 8.64
C ILE A 15 -2.95 -17.63 8.14
N LEU A 16 -4.11 -17.48 8.79
CA LEU A 16 -5.09 -16.45 8.42
C LEU A 16 -4.58 -15.03 8.70
N VAL A 17 -3.83 -14.83 9.78
CA VAL A 17 -3.17 -13.54 10.04
C VAL A 17 -2.08 -13.28 9.01
N ALA A 18 -1.24 -14.28 8.72
CA ALA A 18 -0.17 -14.17 7.75
C ALA A 18 -0.68 -13.90 6.33
N SER A 19 -1.84 -14.43 5.94
CA SER A 19 -2.45 -14.12 4.64
C SER A 19 -2.87 -12.65 4.52
N VAL A 20 -3.48 -12.10 5.58
CA VAL A 20 -3.86 -10.67 5.62
C VAL A 20 -2.61 -9.79 5.59
N VAL A 21 -1.59 -10.12 6.40
CA VAL A 21 -0.31 -9.39 6.39
C VAL A 21 0.37 -9.49 5.02
N GLY A 22 0.35 -10.69 4.41
CA GLY A 22 0.85 -10.93 3.06
C GLY A 22 0.19 -10.02 2.04
N PHE A 23 -1.14 -9.89 2.06
CA PHE A 23 -1.85 -8.98 1.17
C PHE A 23 -1.33 -7.52 1.26
N TYR A 24 -1.11 -7.00 2.47
CA TYR A 24 -0.55 -5.65 2.64
C TYR A 24 0.91 -5.55 2.24
N ALA A 25 1.69 -6.62 2.41
CA ALA A 25 3.04 -6.68 1.88
C ALA A 25 3.07 -6.60 0.34
N TYR A 26 2.17 -7.34 -0.33
CA TYR A 26 1.99 -7.30 -1.79
C TYR A 26 1.47 -5.95 -2.28
N ASN A 27 0.72 -5.21 -1.46
CA ASN A 27 0.13 -3.93 -1.86
C ASN A 27 0.81 -2.72 -1.22
N PHE A 28 1.98 -2.90 -0.59
CA PHE A 28 2.71 -1.80 0.03
C PHE A 28 2.96 -0.66 -0.99
N PRO A 29 2.71 0.62 -0.65
CA PRO A 29 2.44 1.18 0.69
C PRO A 29 0.96 1.42 1.04
N MET A 30 0.02 0.60 0.54
CA MET A 30 -1.42 0.72 0.84
C MET A 30 -1.71 0.78 2.34
N SER A 31 -2.61 1.69 2.75
CA SER A 31 -3.05 1.82 4.13
C SER A 31 -3.88 0.63 4.60
N PHE A 32 -3.74 0.28 5.87
CA PHE A 32 -4.53 -0.79 6.48
C PHE A 32 -6.00 -0.38 6.63
N ASP A 33 -6.88 -1.04 5.87
CA ASP A 33 -8.33 -1.03 6.04
C ASP A 33 -8.88 -2.45 5.85
N PHE A 34 -9.17 -3.12 6.97
CA PHE A 34 -9.61 -4.51 6.93
C PHE A 34 -10.99 -4.70 6.32
N ILE A 35 -11.91 -3.78 6.61
CA ILE A 35 -13.31 -3.90 6.21
C ILE A 35 -13.42 -3.68 4.71
N TYR A 36 -12.73 -2.67 4.21
CA TYR A 36 -12.76 -2.30 2.79
C TYR A 36 -12.15 -3.40 1.91
N HIS A 37 -11.01 -3.97 2.33
CA HIS A 37 -10.28 -4.96 1.53
C HIS A 37 -10.63 -6.43 1.81
N PHE A 38 -11.60 -6.71 2.70
CA PHE A 38 -11.93 -8.07 3.10
C PHE A 38 -12.22 -9.00 1.92
N LYS A 39 -12.92 -8.48 0.89
CA LYS A 39 -13.26 -9.24 -0.32
C LYS A 39 -12.04 -9.49 -1.22
N ASP A 40 -11.07 -8.59 -1.20
CA ASP A 40 -9.88 -8.62 -2.05
C ASP A 40 -8.78 -9.55 -1.51
N TYR A 41 -8.84 -9.90 -0.22
CA TYR A 41 -7.87 -10.80 0.42
C TYR A 41 -7.84 -12.20 -0.18
N GLY A 42 -8.86 -12.60 -0.95
CA GLY A 42 -8.87 -13.92 -1.57
C GLY A 42 -8.82 -15.07 -0.56
N MET A 43 -9.42 -14.88 0.63
CA MET A 43 -9.38 -15.86 1.74
C MET A 43 -9.82 -17.27 1.31
N GLN A 44 -10.68 -17.36 0.30
CA GLN A 44 -11.09 -18.61 -0.34
C GLN A 44 -9.91 -19.49 -0.79
N TYR A 45 -8.84 -18.90 -1.34
CA TYR A 45 -7.68 -19.66 -1.82
C TYR A 45 -6.91 -20.30 -0.66
N TYR A 46 -6.75 -19.60 0.46
CA TYR A 46 -6.11 -20.13 1.66
C TYR A 46 -6.93 -21.27 2.27
N LEU A 47 -8.27 -21.14 2.31
CA LEU A 47 -9.15 -22.21 2.77
C LEU A 47 -9.07 -23.45 1.88
N ILE A 48 -9.02 -23.28 0.54
CA ILE A 48 -8.83 -24.39 -0.41
C ILE A 48 -7.49 -25.10 -0.15
N ILE A 49 -6.41 -24.34 0.07
CA ILE A 49 -5.09 -24.94 0.37
C ILE A 49 -5.13 -25.69 1.70
N LEU A 50 -5.79 -25.16 2.73
CA LEU A 50 -5.96 -25.88 4.01
C LEU A 50 -6.72 -27.21 3.84
N LEU A 51 -7.74 -27.25 2.97
CA LEU A 51 -8.44 -28.49 2.63
C LEU A 51 -7.53 -29.48 1.92
N ILE A 52 -6.72 -29.02 0.95
CA ILE A 52 -5.73 -29.86 0.26
C ILE A 52 -4.72 -30.42 1.26
N ILE A 53 -4.20 -29.59 2.18
CA ILE A 53 -3.28 -30.04 3.23
C ILE A 53 -3.94 -31.08 4.14
N ALA A 54 -5.21 -30.92 4.49
CA ALA A 54 -5.95 -31.91 5.28
C ALA A 54 -6.10 -33.25 4.54
N LEU A 55 -6.39 -33.22 3.24
CA LEU A 55 -6.45 -34.42 2.40
C LEU A 55 -5.09 -35.12 2.33
N LEU A 56 -4.02 -34.38 2.07
CA LEU A 56 -2.65 -34.91 2.04
C LEU A 56 -2.24 -35.51 3.40
N ALA A 57 -2.55 -34.82 4.51
CA ALA A 57 -2.27 -35.33 5.84
C ALA A 57 -3.03 -36.64 6.12
N SER A 58 -4.27 -36.76 5.67
CA SER A 58 -5.07 -37.98 5.75
C SER A 58 -4.39 -39.13 4.98
N LEU A 59 -4.03 -38.90 3.72
CA LEU A 59 -3.35 -39.88 2.86
C LEU A 59 -2.04 -40.39 3.46
N ILE A 60 -1.18 -39.48 3.94
CA ILE A 60 0.09 -39.84 4.60
C ILE A 60 -0.17 -40.66 5.87
N THR A 61 -1.24 -40.36 6.60
CA THR A 61 -1.57 -41.06 7.85
C THR A 61 -2.05 -42.50 7.63
N PHE A 62 -2.57 -42.84 6.45
CA PHE A 62 -2.92 -44.22 6.11
C PHE A 62 -1.71 -45.16 6.03
N VAL A 63 -0.49 -44.63 5.82
CA VAL A 63 0.75 -45.41 5.90
C VAL A 63 0.95 -45.87 7.35
N LYS A 64 0.77 -47.17 7.61
CA LYS A 64 0.79 -47.76 8.97
C LYS A 64 2.18 -47.67 9.59
N ILE A 65 2.31 -46.85 10.64
CA ILE A 65 3.48 -46.83 11.54
C ILE A 65 3.01 -47.35 12.91
N LYS A 66 3.62 -48.44 13.39
CA LYS A 66 3.17 -49.25 14.55
C LYS A 66 2.99 -48.49 15.89
N LYS A 67 3.46 -47.24 16.02
CA LYS A 67 3.60 -46.55 17.32
C LYS A 67 2.46 -45.61 17.72
N TYR A 68 1.61 -45.14 16.78
CA TYR A 68 0.63 -44.08 17.06
C TYR A 68 -0.75 -44.35 16.45
N ASN A 69 -1.82 -43.98 17.18
CA ASN A 69 -3.19 -44.02 16.65
C ASN A 69 -3.36 -43.05 15.46
N PHE A 70 -4.33 -43.33 14.58
CA PHE A 70 -4.58 -42.54 13.37
C PHE A 70 -4.72 -41.04 13.67
N LYS A 71 -5.54 -40.68 14.66
CA LYS A 71 -5.80 -39.28 15.04
C LYS A 71 -4.53 -38.52 15.42
N SER A 72 -3.64 -39.12 16.22
CA SER A 72 -2.41 -38.43 16.63
C SER A 72 -1.42 -38.29 15.47
N ARG A 73 -1.37 -39.27 14.57
CA ARG A 73 -0.55 -39.20 13.34
C ARG A 73 -1.06 -38.10 12.41
N PHE A 74 -2.37 -38.06 12.17
CA PHE A 74 -3.01 -37.03 11.36
C PHE A 74 -2.69 -35.63 11.89
N LEU A 75 -2.93 -35.38 13.19
CA LEU A 75 -2.66 -34.08 13.79
C LEU A 75 -1.17 -33.67 13.73
N CYS A 76 -0.25 -34.64 13.75
CA CYS A 76 1.17 -34.38 13.62
C CYS A 76 1.56 -34.02 12.19
N VAL A 77 1.12 -34.82 11.21
CA VAL A 77 1.39 -34.56 9.79
C VAL A 77 0.74 -33.25 9.34
N PHE A 78 -0.52 -33.03 9.73
CA PHE A 78 -1.24 -31.80 9.44
C PHE A 78 -0.52 -30.58 10.03
N LEU A 79 -0.01 -30.68 11.26
CA LEU A 79 0.78 -29.61 11.87
C LEU A 79 2.05 -29.31 11.06
N ILE A 80 2.81 -30.33 10.69
CA ILE A 80 4.07 -30.18 9.93
C ILE A 80 3.79 -29.52 8.57
N LEU A 81 2.79 -29.99 7.83
CA LEU A 81 2.45 -29.43 6.52
C LEU A 81 1.98 -27.97 6.62
N ASN A 82 1.18 -27.64 7.65
CA ASN A 82 0.76 -26.26 7.88
C ASN A 82 1.92 -25.36 8.33
N CYS A 83 2.91 -25.88 9.07
CA CYS A 83 4.11 -25.10 9.41
C CYS A 83 4.90 -24.75 8.14
N LEU A 84 5.05 -25.71 7.21
CA LEU A 84 5.69 -25.47 5.92
C LEU A 84 4.91 -24.43 5.11
N PHE A 85 3.59 -24.55 5.07
CA PHE A 85 2.73 -23.60 4.36
C PHE A 85 2.80 -22.19 4.96
N LEU A 86 2.75 -22.06 6.29
CA LEU A 86 2.95 -20.79 6.97
C LEU A 86 4.32 -20.18 6.64
N GLY A 87 5.38 -20.99 6.70
CA GLY A 87 6.73 -20.56 6.32
C GLY A 87 6.81 -20.03 4.89
N PHE A 88 6.13 -20.69 3.95
CA PHE A 88 6.01 -20.25 2.57
C PHE A 88 5.29 -18.90 2.45
N ILE A 89 4.13 -18.72 3.09
CA ILE A 89 3.38 -17.44 3.07
C ILE A 89 4.25 -16.30 3.64
N VAL A 90 4.90 -16.53 4.76
CA VAL A 90 5.75 -15.53 5.41
C VAL A 90 6.94 -15.17 4.52
N PHE A 91 7.58 -16.17 3.90
CA PHE A 91 8.70 -15.94 2.99
C PHE A 91 8.29 -15.11 1.77
N GLU A 92 7.23 -15.52 1.07
CA GLU A 92 6.73 -14.81 -0.12
C GLU A 92 6.29 -13.38 0.21
N GLY A 93 5.49 -13.21 1.28
CA GLY A 93 5.06 -11.89 1.73
C GLY A 93 6.24 -10.99 2.12
N SER A 94 7.21 -11.51 2.86
CA SER A 94 8.40 -10.72 3.27
C SER A 94 9.27 -10.34 2.06
N SER A 95 9.44 -11.26 1.11
CA SER A 95 10.20 -11.04 -0.13
C SER A 95 9.58 -9.92 -0.96
N GLU A 96 8.26 -9.98 -1.19
CA GLU A 96 7.57 -8.95 -1.95
C GLU A 96 7.56 -7.61 -1.24
N TYR A 97 7.34 -7.59 0.09
CA TYR A 97 7.44 -6.36 0.88
C TYR A 97 8.81 -5.70 0.71
N MET A 98 9.90 -6.46 0.83
CA MET A 98 11.25 -5.91 0.67
C MET A 98 11.46 -5.33 -0.73
N LYS A 99 10.99 -6.02 -1.77
CA LYS A 99 11.07 -5.55 -3.17
C LYS A 99 10.32 -4.23 -3.34
N ARG A 100 9.06 -4.17 -2.87
CA ARG A 100 8.22 -2.97 -2.97
C ARG A 100 8.72 -1.83 -2.13
N ARG A 101 9.23 -2.10 -0.92
CA ARG A 101 9.84 -1.08 -0.07
C ARG A 101 11.06 -0.45 -0.74
N LYS A 102 11.91 -1.25 -1.39
CA LYS A 102 13.06 -0.73 -2.17
C LYS A 102 12.61 0.14 -3.34
N ALA A 103 11.63 -0.30 -4.12
CA ALA A 103 11.08 0.47 -5.23
C ALA A 103 10.47 1.79 -4.74
N PHE A 104 9.70 1.74 -3.65
CA PHE A 104 9.10 2.92 -3.03
C PHE A 104 10.15 3.92 -2.55
N THR A 105 11.20 3.46 -1.86
CA THR A 105 12.28 4.35 -1.41
C THR A 105 13.07 4.96 -2.57
N LEU A 106 13.24 4.23 -3.69
CA LEU A 106 13.83 4.81 -4.89
C LEU A 106 12.96 5.95 -5.43
N LEU A 107 11.65 5.73 -5.53
CA LEU A 107 10.68 6.73 -5.99
C LEU A 107 10.62 7.95 -5.05
N GLU A 108 10.62 7.74 -3.72
CA GLU A 108 10.72 8.82 -2.73
C GLU A 108 11.98 9.68 -2.98
N ASN A 109 13.13 9.05 -3.25
CA ASN A 109 14.37 9.75 -3.53
C ASN A 109 14.31 10.54 -4.85
N GLU A 110 13.70 9.98 -5.89
CA GLU A 110 13.47 10.70 -7.15
C GLU A 110 12.64 11.97 -6.91
N TYR A 111 11.57 11.88 -6.12
CA TYR A 111 10.76 13.03 -5.73
C TYR A 111 11.53 14.06 -4.90
N ILE A 112 12.42 13.63 -4.00
CA ILE A 112 13.27 14.54 -3.23
C ILE A 112 14.27 15.26 -4.15
N GLN A 113 14.88 14.56 -5.10
CA GLN A 113 15.82 15.19 -6.05
C GLN A 113 15.10 16.16 -6.98
N GLN A 114 13.90 15.78 -7.46
CA GLN A 114 13.05 16.66 -8.24
C GLN A 114 12.67 17.92 -7.44
N ALA A 115 12.28 17.78 -6.17
CA ALA A 115 11.99 18.91 -5.30
C ALA A 115 13.17 19.87 -5.16
N LYS A 116 14.39 19.36 -4.97
CA LYS A 116 15.60 20.18 -4.89
C LYS A 116 15.85 20.97 -6.17
N LYS A 117 15.74 20.31 -7.33
CA LYS A 117 15.90 20.96 -8.63
C LYS A 117 14.84 22.03 -8.87
N ASP A 118 13.59 21.76 -8.49
CA ASP A 118 12.50 22.73 -8.67
C ASP A 118 12.64 23.93 -7.72
N ILE A 119 13.15 23.72 -6.50
CA ILE A 119 13.51 24.79 -5.56
C ILE A 119 14.61 25.68 -6.15
N GLU A 120 15.65 25.09 -6.73
CA GLU A 120 16.75 25.85 -7.37
C GLU A 120 16.26 26.71 -8.54
N ASN A 121 15.27 26.20 -9.29
CA ASN A 121 14.68 26.90 -10.44
C ASN A 121 13.50 27.81 -10.09
N ASP A 122 13.12 27.91 -8.80
CA ASP A 122 11.92 28.63 -8.33
C ASP A 122 10.62 28.25 -9.07
N SER A 123 10.51 26.97 -9.48
CA SER A 123 9.44 26.47 -10.34
C SER A 123 8.90 25.13 -9.83
N LEU A 124 8.07 25.20 -8.79
CA LEU A 124 7.53 24.02 -8.13
C LEU A 124 6.29 23.49 -8.85
N THR A 125 6.23 22.19 -9.11
CA THR A 125 5.12 21.56 -9.82
C THR A 125 4.48 20.46 -8.97
N TYR A 126 3.25 20.70 -8.52
CA TYR A 126 2.43 19.71 -7.84
C TYR A 126 1.64 18.91 -8.87
N LYS A 127 2.01 17.65 -9.03
CA LYS A 127 1.24 16.69 -9.82
C LYS A 127 0.02 16.20 -9.03
N PHE A 128 -1.09 15.94 -9.70
CA PHE A 128 -2.26 15.31 -9.07
C PHE A 128 -3.05 14.50 -10.09
N ALA A 129 -3.65 13.39 -9.66
CA ALA A 129 -4.58 12.63 -10.48
C ALA A 129 -5.99 13.24 -10.32
N GLY A 130 -6.49 13.90 -11.36
CA GLY A 130 -7.80 14.57 -11.36
C GLY A 130 -8.80 14.03 -12.39
N GLY A 131 -8.37 13.10 -13.25
CA GLY A 131 -9.14 12.65 -14.40
C GLY A 131 -9.30 13.71 -15.50
N PHE A 132 -10.15 13.43 -16.50
CA PHE A 132 -10.57 14.43 -17.49
C PHE A 132 -11.62 15.34 -16.86
N ILE A 133 -11.18 16.48 -16.32
CA ILE A 133 -12.10 17.52 -15.87
C ILE A 133 -12.39 18.38 -17.09
N GLU A 134 -13.63 18.33 -17.57
CA GLU A 134 -14.17 19.36 -18.47
C GLU A 134 -13.92 20.72 -17.80
N ALA A 135 -13.29 21.66 -18.50
CA ALA A 135 -12.78 22.91 -17.92
C ALA A 135 -13.81 23.52 -16.95
N ALA A 136 -13.52 23.44 -15.65
CA ALA A 136 -14.49 23.79 -14.61
C ALA A 136 -14.80 25.30 -14.63
N TYR A 137 -13.96 26.08 -15.32
CA TYR A 137 -14.10 27.51 -15.52
C TYR A 137 -13.82 27.88 -16.97
N ASN A 138 -14.24 29.08 -17.37
CA ASN A 138 -13.82 29.64 -18.67
C ASN A 138 -12.31 29.95 -18.67
N GLU A 139 -11.72 30.00 -19.87
CA GLU A 139 -10.28 30.25 -20.09
C GLU A 139 -9.75 31.49 -19.34
N LYS A 140 -10.55 32.56 -19.26
CA LYS A 140 -10.16 33.80 -18.58
C LYS A 140 -10.01 33.58 -17.06
N THR A 141 -10.89 32.80 -16.46
CA THR A 141 -10.83 32.47 -15.04
C THR A 141 -9.70 31.47 -14.76
N GLU A 142 -9.49 30.47 -15.63
CA GLU A 142 -8.36 29.55 -15.50
C GLU A 142 -7.01 30.27 -15.58
N ASN A 143 -6.82 31.15 -16.56
CA ASN A 143 -5.60 31.96 -16.68
C ASN A 143 -5.33 32.84 -15.45
N LYS A 144 -6.39 33.35 -14.80
CA LYS A 144 -6.24 34.10 -13.55
C LYS A 144 -5.83 33.20 -12.39
N ILE A 145 -6.43 32.02 -12.28
CA ILE A 145 -6.07 31.02 -11.25
C ILE A 145 -4.61 30.58 -11.43
N ASP A 146 -4.18 30.29 -12.65
CA ASP A 146 -2.79 29.95 -12.98
C ASP A 146 -1.81 31.07 -12.67
N SER A 147 -2.22 32.32 -12.91
CA SER A 147 -1.43 33.50 -12.55
C SER A 147 -1.27 33.60 -11.02
N ILE A 148 -2.33 33.33 -10.24
CA ILE A 148 -2.22 33.27 -8.77
C ILE A 148 -1.24 32.17 -8.38
N TYR A 149 -1.38 30.95 -8.90
CA TYR A 149 -0.44 29.86 -8.59
C TYR A 149 1.02 30.27 -8.86
N LYS A 150 1.29 30.85 -10.02
CA LYS A 150 2.62 31.35 -10.40
C LYS A 150 3.14 32.45 -9.49
N ASN A 151 2.29 33.32 -8.94
CA ASN A 151 2.72 34.35 -7.98
C ASN A 151 3.25 33.74 -6.67
N TYR A 152 2.71 32.60 -6.26
CA TYR A 152 3.23 31.80 -5.14
C TYR A 152 4.35 30.83 -5.58
N GLY A 153 4.70 30.87 -6.88
CA GLY A 153 5.55 29.96 -7.68
C GLY A 153 5.35 28.49 -7.41
N VAL A 154 4.09 28.13 -7.44
CA VAL A 154 3.63 26.77 -7.62
C VAL A 154 2.90 26.66 -8.94
N THR A 155 2.91 25.47 -9.52
CA THR A 155 2.06 25.10 -10.65
C THR A 155 1.43 23.76 -10.32
N TYR A 156 0.23 23.52 -10.84
CA TYR A 156 -0.50 22.27 -10.64
C TYR A 156 -0.65 21.56 -11.98
N PHE A 157 -0.27 20.30 -12.04
CA PHE A 157 -0.28 19.51 -13.26
C PHE A 157 -1.13 18.25 -13.07
N ASN A 158 -2.20 18.13 -13.85
CA ASN A 158 -3.06 16.96 -13.83
C ASN A 158 -2.40 15.81 -14.61
N THR A 159 -2.15 14.68 -13.95
CA THR A 159 -1.57 13.47 -14.56
C THR A 159 -2.62 12.55 -15.18
N GLY A 160 -3.88 12.97 -15.21
CA GLY A 160 -5.01 12.25 -15.79
C GLY A 160 -5.69 11.29 -14.81
N CYS A 161 -6.19 10.17 -15.32
CA CYS A 161 -6.97 9.17 -14.55
C CYS A 161 -6.12 8.08 -13.89
N ILE A 162 -4.79 8.10 -14.06
CA ILE A 162 -3.93 7.04 -13.51
C ILE A 162 -3.64 7.36 -12.05
N VAL A 163 -4.27 6.57 -11.16
CA VAL A 163 -4.05 6.62 -9.72
C VAL A 163 -3.11 5.49 -9.36
N ASP A 164 -1.83 5.80 -9.15
CA ASP A 164 -0.86 4.87 -8.56
C ASP A 164 -0.64 5.25 -7.09
N PHE A 165 -1.05 4.38 -6.18
CA PHE A 165 -0.88 4.59 -4.74
C PHE A 165 0.58 4.76 -4.32
N MET A 166 1.50 4.07 -5.01
CA MET A 166 2.92 4.18 -4.73
C MET A 166 3.42 5.57 -5.09
N ASP A 167 2.99 6.09 -6.23
CA ASP A 167 3.34 7.43 -6.71
C ASP A 167 2.75 8.52 -5.80
N ILE A 168 1.45 8.42 -5.46
CA ILE A 168 0.77 9.37 -4.58
C ILE A 168 1.45 9.43 -3.20
N GLU A 169 1.78 8.28 -2.63
CA GLU A 169 2.42 8.24 -1.32
C GLU A 169 3.86 8.76 -1.39
N ALA A 170 4.62 8.44 -2.44
CA ALA A 170 5.99 8.92 -2.62
C ALA A 170 6.04 10.43 -2.87
N GLN A 171 5.05 10.97 -3.60
CA GLN A 171 4.94 12.39 -3.87
C GLN A 171 4.80 13.22 -2.59
N LYS A 172 4.32 12.65 -1.48
CA LYS A 172 4.33 13.35 -0.17
C LYS A 172 5.73 13.80 0.22
N LYS A 173 6.79 13.06 -0.15
CA LYS A 173 8.18 13.48 0.08
C LYS A 173 8.56 14.73 -0.71
N TYR A 174 8.04 14.89 -1.92
CA TYR A 174 8.18 16.15 -2.66
C TYR A 174 7.55 17.29 -1.86
N GLN A 175 6.29 17.14 -1.43
CA GLN A 175 5.56 18.17 -0.68
C GLN A 175 6.26 18.54 0.63
N GLU A 176 6.73 17.55 1.39
CA GLU A 176 7.52 17.73 2.61
C GLU A 176 8.82 18.50 2.35
N THR A 177 9.51 18.19 1.25
CA THR A 177 10.80 18.81 0.90
C THR A 177 10.66 20.27 0.48
N VAL A 178 9.61 20.61 -0.28
CA VAL A 178 9.40 21.99 -0.77
C VAL A 178 8.73 22.90 0.25
N LYS A 179 8.04 22.35 1.25
CA LYS A 179 7.28 23.11 2.24
C LYS A 179 8.09 24.18 2.99
N PRO A 180 9.31 23.90 3.51
CA PRO A 180 10.12 24.93 4.17
C PRO A 180 10.49 26.08 3.22
N TYR A 181 10.80 25.78 1.96
CA TYR A 181 11.12 26.77 0.95
C TYR A 181 9.92 27.67 0.64
N LEU A 182 8.73 27.09 0.44
CA LEU A 182 7.50 27.84 0.20
C LEU A 182 7.12 28.74 1.38
N ILE A 183 7.32 28.29 2.62
CA ILE A 183 7.12 29.12 3.82
C ILE A 183 8.13 30.28 3.86
N LYS A 184 9.39 30.04 3.51
CA LYS A 184 10.43 31.08 3.45
C LYS A 184 10.08 32.13 2.39
N ARG A 185 9.61 31.71 1.23
CA ARG A 185 9.26 32.58 0.09
C ARG A 185 7.99 33.38 0.34
N ASN A 186 6.91 32.71 0.73
CA ASN A 186 5.55 33.28 0.74
C ASN A 186 5.02 33.60 2.14
N GLY A 187 5.78 33.24 3.18
CA GLY A 187 5.39 33.36 4.59
C GLY A 187 4.53 32.19 5.10
N LYS A 188 4.27 32.19 6.41
CA LYS A 188 3.35 31.22 7.04
C LYS A 188 1.93 31.41 6.49
N ASN A 189 1.18 30.31 6.38
CA ASN A 189 -0.20 30.26 5.90
C ASN A 189 -0.40 30.73 4.44
N TRP A 190 0.65 30.71 3.61
CA TRP A 190 0.56 31.11 2.20
C TRP A 190 -0.51 30.31 1.43
N GLU A 191 -0.67 29.00 1.72
CA GLU A 191 -1.69 28.16 1.07
C GLU A 191 -3.11 28.66 1.31
N LEU A 192 -3.40 29.15 2.52
CA LEU A 192 -4.71 29.70 2.88
C LEU A 192 -4.96 31.03 2.16
N LYS A 193 -3.93 31.88 2.07
CA LYS A 193 -4.00 33.15 1.34
C LYS A 193 -4.24 32.91 -0.15
N MET A 194 -3.44 32.03 -0.76
CA MET A 194 -3.59 31.63 -2.16
C MET A 194 -4.98 31.07 -2.46
N LYS A 195 -5.49 30.15 -1.62
CA LYS A 195 -6.85 29.62 -1.76
C LYS A 195 -7.90 30.73 -1.66
N SER A 196 -7.76 31.64 -0.71
CA SER A 196 -8.68 32.78 -0.58
C SER A 196 -8.67 33.71 -1.80
N GLU A 197 -7.52 33.95 -2.42
CA GLU A 197 -7.42 34.72 -3.65
C GLU A 197 -8.15 34.04 -4.80
N ILE A 198 -8.00 32.72 -4.93
CA ILE A 198 -8.68 31.92 -5.96
C ILE A 198 -10.21 31.94 -5.75
N GLU A 199 -10.69 31.75 -4.52
CA GLU A 199 -12.12 31.77 -4.22
C GLU A 199 -12.80 33.13 -4.51
N LYS A 200 -12.05 34.25 -4.43
CA LYS A 200 -12.55 35.58 -4.80
C LYS A 200 -12.74 35.78 -6.31
N ILE A 201 -12.16 34.91 -7.14
CA ILE A 201 -12.26 34.98 -8.60
C ILE A 201 -13.32 34.00 -9.12
N LYS A 202 -13.60 32.94 -8.35
CA LYS A 202 -14.66 31.98 -8.64
C LYS A 202 -16.06 32.54 -8.35
N ASN A 203 -16.18 33.38 -7.33
CA ASN A 203 -17.38 34.15 -7.01
C ASN A 203 -17.44 35.47 -7.79
#